data_AF-A0A849L009-F1
#
_entry.id   AF-A0A849L009-F1
#
_cell.length_a   1.000
_cell.length_b   1.000
_cell.length_c   1.000
_cell.angle_alpha   90.00
_cell.angle_beta   90.00
_cell.angle_gamma   90.00
#
_symmetry.space_group_name_H-M   'P 1'
#
loop_
_entity.id
_entity.type
_entity.pdbx_description
1 polymer ?
#
loop_
_entity_poly.entity_id
_entity_poly.type
_entity_poly.pdbx_seq_one_letter_code
_entity_poly.pdbx_strand_id
1 'polypeptide(L)'
;RFVNNMMILHRSSGCLAAARQGHPPGSVKLLAHGDWVREQMSARGETTLDELCVALAERGIEVHRATVGRFLHRLGLSNKKKPQGKRAA
;
A
#
# COMPACT_ATOMS: atom_id res chain seq x y z
N ARG A 1 10.61 7.60 34.44
CA ARG A 1 9.86 7.81 33.16
C ARG A 1 8.99 6.60 32.79
N PHE A 2 9.48 5.36 32.92
CA PHE A 2 8.74 4.14 32.55
C PHE A 2 7.34 4.01 33.20
N VAL A 3 7.26 4.01 34.54
CA VAL A 3 5.99 3.86 35.27
C VAL A 3 4.99 4.97 34.94
N ASN A 4 5.48 6.21 34.77
CA ASN A 4 4.63 7.35 34.40
C ASN A 4 4.01 7.15 33.00
N ASN A 5 4.83 6.77 32.00
CA ASN A 5 4.31 6.47 30.66
C ASN A 5 3.29 5.32 30.69
N MET A 6 3.51 4.33 31.55
CA MET A 6 2.59 3.20 31.73
C MET A 6 1.25 3.64 32.35
N MET A 7 1.29 4.51 33.36
CA MET A 7 0.08 5.11 33.94
C MET A 7 -0.66 6.01 32.95
N ILE A 8 0.05 6.80 32.15
CA ILE A 8 -0.53 7.62 31.08
C ILE A 8 -1.24 6.72 30.04
N LEU A 9 -0.58 5.66 29.60
CA LEU A 9 -1.13 4.71 28.64
C LEU A 9 -2.38 4.00 29.18
N HIS A 10 -2.35 3.56 30.44
CA HIS A 10 -3.50 2.94 31.09
C HIS A 10 -4.69 3.90 31.17
N ARG A 11 -4.45 5.16 31.54
CA ARG A 11 -5.51 6.17 31.65
C ARG A 11 -6.12 6.54 30.30
N SER A 12 -5.32 6.57 29.22
CA SER A 12 -5.82 6.97 27.90
C SER A 12 -6.45 5.82 27.12
N SER A 13 -5.95 4.59 27.27
CA SER A 13 -6.36 3.44 26.46
C SER A 13 -7.11 2.35 27.23
N GLY A 14 -7.14 2.43 28.57
CA GLY A 14 -7.67 1.37 29.44
C GLY A 14 -6.84 0.07 29.42
N CYS A 15 -5.66 0.10 28.78
CA CYS A 15 -4.85 -1.08 28.51
C CYS A 15 -3.36 -0.79 28.77
N LEU A 16 -2.61 -1.84 29.08
CA LEU A 16 -1.14 -1.80 29.22
C LEU A 16 -0.41 -2.56 28.11
N ALA A 17 -1.11 -2.91 27.03
CA ALA A 17 -0.48 -3.50 25.86
C ALA A 17 0.57 -2.54 25.30
N ALA A 18 1.77 -3.07 25.05
CA ALA A 18 2.83 -2.27 24.48
C ALA A 18 2.39 -1.71 23.12
N ALA A 19 2.76 -0.45 22.84
CA ALA A 19 2.55 0.13 21.53
C ALA A 19 3.27 -0.69 20.46
N ARG A 20 2.70 -0.78 19.26
CA ARG A 20 3.32 -1.46 18.12
C ARG A 20 4.68 -0.83 17.85
N GLN A 21 5.74 -1.60 18.07
CA GLN A 21 7.11 -1.18 17.79
C GLN A 21 7.46 -1.44 16.31
N GLY A 22 8.34 -0.61 15.75
CA GLY A 22 8.86 -0.74 14.38
C GLY A 22 8.32 0.29 13.39
N HIS A 23 8.85 0.25 12.16
CA HIS A 23 8.43 1.16 11.09
C HIS A 23 7.03 0.76 10.58
N PRO A 24 6.12 1.74 10.37
CA PRO A 24 4.83 1.44 9.75
C PRO A 24 5.04 0.76 8.40
N PRO A 25 4.22 -0.24 8.04
CA PRO A 25 4.44 -0.97 6.80
C PRO A 25 4.29 -0.03 5.59
N GLY A 26 5.39 0.17 4.85
CA GLY A 26 5.51 0.73 3.49
C GLY A 26 5.63 2.24 3.33
N SER A 27 5.74 2.64 2.06
CA SER A 27 5.95 4.04 1.64
C SER A 27 4.74 4.90 2.01
N VAL A 28 4.92 5.76 3.02
CA VAL A 28 3.92 6.77 3.43
C VAL A 28 3.49 7.63 2.25
N LYS A 29 4.41 7.92 1.31
CA LYS A 29 4.15 8.78 0.15
C LYS A 29 3.04 8.23 -0.75
N LEU A 30 3.04 6.94 -1.06
CA LEU A 30 2.03 6.35 -1.97
C LEU A 30 0.69 6.09 -1.28
N LEU A 31 0.68 5.95 0.05
CA LEU A 31 -0.53 5.60 0.79
C LEU A 31 -1.66 6.63 0.58
N ALA A 32 -1.30 7.92 0.52
CA ALA A 32 -2.23 9.02 0.27
C ALA A 32 -2.84 9.02 -1.15
N HIS A 33 -2.23 8.29 -2.09
CA HIS A 33 -2.69 8.22 -3.49
C HIS A 33 -3.37 6.89 -3.81
N GLY A 34 -3.67 6.06 -2.81
CA GLY A 34 -4.26 4.74 -3.00
C GLY A 34 -5.58 4.76 -3.77
N ASP A 35 -6.47 5.72 -3.48
CA ASP A 35 -7.77 5.83 -4.14
C ASP A 35 -7.62 6.19 -5.62
N TRP A 36 -6.75 7.16 -5.92
CA TRP A 36 -6.43 7.51 -7.30
C TRP A 36 -5.81 6.34 -8.08
N VAL A 37 -4.91 5.57 -7.47
CA VAL A 37 -4.33 4.40 -8.14
C VAL A 37 -5.40 3.34 -8.43
N ARG A 38 -6.38 3.14 -7.54
CA ARG A 38 -7.52 2.24 -7.80
C ARG A 38 -8.36 2.72 -8.97
N GLU A 39 -8.68 4.01 -9.00
CA GLU A 39 -9.45 4.63 -10.08
C GLU A 39 -8.71 4.50 -11.42
N GLN A 40 -7.42 4.84 -11.45
CA GLN A 40 -6.59 4.74 -12.65
C GLN A 40 -6.52 3.30 -13.18
N MET A 41 -6.36 2.31 -12.30
CA MET A 41 -6.37 0.89 -12.68
C MET A 41 -7.75 0.40 -13.14
N SER A 42 -8.84 0.96 -12.61
CA SER A 42 -10.19 0.62 -13.07
C SER A 42 -10.50 1.22 -14.46
N ALA A 43 -9.99 2.42 -14.73
CA ALA A 43 -10.19 3.12 -16.01
C ALA A 43 -9.25 2.59 -17.11
N ARG A 44 -8.03 2.19 -16.75
CA ARG A 44 -6.99 1.72 -17.68
C ARG A 44 -6.49 0.33 -17.26
N GLY A 45 -7.33 -0.68 -17.46
CA GLY A 45 -7.12 -2.06 -16.97
C GLY A 45 -5.85 -2.77 -17.46
N GLU A 46 -5.16 -2.24 -18.48
CA GLU A 46 -3.91 -2.81 -19.03
C GLU A 46 -2.68 -1.90 -18.88
N THR A 47 -2.72 -0.92 -17.97
CA THR A 47 -1.56 -0.03 -17.75
C THR A 47 -0.35 -0.79 -17.19
N THR A 48 0.82 -0.56 -17.78
CA THR A 48 2.08 -1.16 -17.30
C THR A 48 2.58 -0.45 -16.02
N LEU A 49 3.47 -1.11 -15.27
CA LEU A 49 4.06 -0.51 -14.07
C LEU A 49 4.83 0.77 -14.39
N ASP A 50 5.50 0.82 -15.53
CA ASP A 50 6.31 1.98 -15.93
C ASP A 50 5.43 3.15 -16.38
N GLU A 51 4.33 2.89 -17.08
CA GLU A 51 3.30 3.91 -17.35
C GLU A 51 2.71 4.47 -16.05
N LEU A 52 2.48 3.62 -15.04
CA LEU A 52 2.00 4.06 -13.74
C LEU A 52 3.06 4.91 -13.01
N CYS A 53 4.35 4.60 -13.17
CA CYS A 53 5.43 5.45 -12.67
C CYS A 53 5.42 6.84 -13.34
N VAL A 54 5.23 6.92 -14.66
CA VAL A 54 5.13 8.19 -15.39
C VAL A 54 3.93 9.01 -14.91
N ALA A 55 2.75 8.38 -14.81
CA ALA A 55 1.54 9.05 -14.35
C ALA A 55 1.64 9.52 -12.88
N LEU A 56 2.40 8.82 -12.04
CA LEU A 56 2.70 9.26 -10.68
C LEU A 56 3.70 10.43 -10.66
N ALA A 57 4.71 10.42 -11.54
CA ALA A 57 5.68 11.50 -11.68
C ALA A 57 5.01 12.80 -12.16
N GLU A 58 4.05 12.74 -13.08
CA GLU A 58 3.21 13.89 -13.50
C GLU A 58 2.44 14.53 -12.33
N ARG A 59 2.15 13.75 -11.28
CA ARG A 59 1.51 14.23 -10.05
C ARG A 59 2.52 14.68 -8.97
N GLY A 60 3.81 14.75 -9.33
CA GLY A 60 4.91 15.12 -8.44
C GLY A 60 5.43 13.99 -7.55
N ILE A 61 5.11 12.73 -7.86
CA ILE A 61 5.48 11.57 -7.05
C ILE A 61 6.48 10.71 -7.82
N GLU A 62 7.76 11.00 -7.62
CA GLU A 62 8.83 10.17 -8.16
C GLU A 62 8.99 8.88 -7.34
N VAL A 63 8.68 7.74 -7.95
CA VAL A 63 8.81 6.42 -7.33
C VAL A 63 9.36 5.40 -8.31
N HIS A 64 10.25 4.55 -7.81
CA HIS A 64 10.78 3.43 -8.58
C HIS A 64 9.73 2.32 -8.81
N ARG A 65 9.80 1.64 -9.97
CA ARG A 65 8.87 0.57 -10.39
C ARG A 65 8.59 -0.48 -9.31
N ALA A 66 9.62 -0.88 -8.57
CA ALA A 66 9.51 -1.91 -7.52
C ALA A 66 8.64 -1.43 -6.34
N THR A 67 8.66 -0.14 -6.05
CA THR A 67 7.83 0.46 -5.00
C THR A 67 6.37 0.51 -5.42
N VAL A 68 6.09 0.82 -6.68
CA VAL A 68 4.75 0.76 -7.28
C VAL A 68 4.22 -0.67 -7.27
N GLY A 69 5.02 -1.66 -7.70
CA GLY A 69 4.63 -3.07 -7.66
C GLY A 69 4.26 -3.55 -6.25
N ARG A 70 5.11 -3.28 -5.25
CA ARG A 70 4.80 -3.60 -3.83
C ARG A 70 3.54 -2.88 -3.33
N PHE A 71 3.31 -1.66 -3.79
CA PHE A 71 2.13 -0.89 -3.42
C PHE A 71 0.84 -1.51 -4.00
N LEU A 72 0.84 -1.88 -5.28
CA LEU A 72 -0.29 -2.58 -5.91
C LEU A 72 -0.59 -3.93 -5.24
N HIS A 73 0.44 -4.70 -4.89
CA HIS A 73 0.28 -5.93 -4.12
C HIS A 73 -0.44 -5.70 -2.79
N ARG A 74 -0.13 -4.61 -2.10
CA ARG A 74 -0.80 -4.24 -0.85
C ARG A 74 -2.23 -3.77 -1.05
N LEU A 75 -2.52 -3.09 -2.15
CA LEU A 75 -3.89 -2.71 -2.52
C LEU A 75 -4.75 -3.90 -3.00
N GLY A 76 -4.17 -5.10 -3.12
CA GLY A 76 -4.85 -6.28 -3.64
C GLY A 76 -5.00 -6.28 -5.17
N LEU A 77 -4.33 -5.36 -5.88
CA LEU A 77 -4.43 -5.18 -7.33
C LEU A 77 -3.37 -5.96 -8.10
N SER A 78 -2.93 -7.10 -7.57
CA SER A 78 -1.91 -7.91 -8.25
C SER A 78 -2.50 -8.59 -9.48
N ASN A 79 -1.94 -8.31 -10.66
CA ASN A 79 -2.29 -9.00 -11.90
C ASN A 79 -1.61 -10.37 -11.95
N LYS A 80 -2.08 -11.31 -11.12
CA LYS A 80 -1.64 -12.70 -11.19
C LYS A 80 -2.35 -13.37 -12.36
N LYS A 81 -1.58 -14.04 -13.23
CA LYS A 81 -2.11 -14.85 -14.33
C LYS A 81 -3.14 -15.85 -13.78
N LYS A 82 -4.40 -15.71 -14.19
CA LYS A 82 -5.43 -16.73 -13.97
C LYS A 82 -5.22 -17.84 -15.02
N PRO A 83 -5.29 -19.13 -14.66
CA PRO A 83 -5.19 -20.19 -15.65
C PRO A 83 -6.41 -20.15 -16.57
N GLN A 84 -6.30 -19.48 -17.71
CA GLN A 84 -7.20 -19.68 -18.84
C GLN A 84 -6.77 -20.98 -19.50
N GLY A 85 -7.51 -22.06 -19.23
CA GLY A 85 -7.19 -23.38 -19.75
C GLY A 85 -8.26 -24.40 -19.45
N LYS A 86 -9.49 -24.20 -19.98
CA LYS A 86 -10.29 -25.36 -20.33
C LYS A 86 -9.71 -25.88 -21.65
N ARG A 87 -8.97 -26.99 -21.59
CA ARG A 87 -8.64 -27.74 -22.81
C ARG A 87 -9.97 -28.12 -23.45
N ALA A 88 -10.15 -27.78 -24.72
CA ALA A 88 -11.24 -28.34 -25.51
C ALA A 88 -11.07 -29.86 -25.51
N ALA A 89 -12.14 -30.57 -25.15
CA ALA A 89 -12.22 -32.03 -25.22
C ALA A 89 -12.55 -32.46 -26.65
#